data_AF-A0A2T0AQK1-F1
#
_entry.id   AF-A0A2T0AQK1-F1
#
_cell.length_a   1.000
_cell.length_b   1.000
_cell.length_c   1.000
_cell.angle_alpha   90.00
_cell.angle_beta   90.00
_cell.angle_gamma   90.00
#
_symmetry.space_group_name_H-M   'P 1'
#
loop_
_entity.id
_entity.type
_entity.pdbx_description
1 polymer ?
#
loop_
_entity_poly.entity_id
_entity_poly.type
_entity_poly.pdbx_seq_one_letter_code
_entity_poly.pdbx_strand_id
1 'polypeptide(L)'
;MWQWLLRTRTEKKRQIIIDFLYLDLSVCKRCQGTETNLEDAVNEVSTVLRAAGFDIVLNKININSRELAIEHHFLSSPTIRVNGRDIALEVKESSCKECGDLCGDSVDCRVWVQDGIEYTEPPKSMIINAILKEVYDGHSSIPLTNEKYEIPQNLITFFDSLERKEY
;
A
#
# COMPACT_ATOMS: atom_id res chain seq x y z
N MET A 1 -53.00 8.13 15.70
CA MET A 1 -51.89 9.12 15.66
C MET A 1 -50.88 8.73 16.72
N TRP A 2 -49.95 7.83 16.38
CA TRP A 2 -48.81 7.48 17.23
C TRP A 2 -47.57 7.58 16.34
N GLN A 3 -46.81 8.66 16.55
CA GLN A 3 -45.59 8.97 15.82
C GLN A 3 -44.53 7.92 16.13
N TRP A 4 -44.11 7.22 15.09
CA TRP A 4 -42.85 6.48 15.09
C TRP A 4 -41.71 7.47 15.32
N LEU A 5 -41.05 7.37 16.47
CA LEU A 5 -39.71 7.91 16.65
C LEU A 5 -38.77 7.11 15.73
N LEU A 6 -38.51 7.64 14.54
CA LEU A 6 -37.35 7.25 13.74
C LEU A 6 -36.10 7.58 14.56
N ARG A 7 -35.64 6.62 15.36
CA ARG A 7 -34.23 6.55 15.74
C ARG A 7 -33.47 6.37 14.44
N THR A 8 -32.96 7.45 13.87
CA THR A 8 -31.88 7.36 12.90
C THR A 8 -30.67 6.80 13.65
N ARG A 9 -30.52 5.47 13.62
CA ARG A 9 -29.23 4.85 13.89
C ARG A 9 -28.36 5.33 12.75
N THR A 10 -27.48 6.30 13.00
CA THR A 10 -26.32 6.51 12.15
C THR A 10 -25.51 5.22 12.23
N GLU A 11 -25.74 4.29 11.31
CA GLU A 11 -24.91 3.11 11.19
C GLU A 11 -23.49 3.61 10.93
N LYS A 12 -22.58 3.30 11.87
CA LYS A 12 -21.16 3.60 11.72
C LYS A 12 -20.69 2.81 10.52
N LYS A 13 -20.44 3.50 9.41
CA LYS A 13 -19.94 2.87 8.18
C LYS A 13 -18.66 2.10 8.49
N ARG A 14 -18.52 0.94 7.84
CA ARG A 14 -17.33 0.11 7.99
C ARG A 14 -16.18 0.76 7.22
N GLN A 15 -15.04 0.96 7.87
CA GLN A 15 -13.88 1.58 7.22
C GLN A 15 -13.02 0.52 6.54
N ILE A 16 -12.61 0.81 5.31
CA ILE A 16 -11.55 0.11 4.57
C ILE A 16 -10.34 1.03 4.62
N ILE A 17 -9.31 0.62 5.36
CA ILE A 17 -8.07 1.38 5.51
C ILE A 17 -7.12 0.89 4.43
N ILE A 18 -6.64 1.81 3.59
CA ILE A 18 -5.65 1.52 2.57
C ILE A 18 -4.39 2.31 2.89
N ASP A 19 -3.29 1.60 3.08
CA ASP A 19 -1.98 2.22 3.30
C ASP A 19 -1.15 2.07 2.03
N PHE A 20 -0.66 3.19 1.51
CA PHE A 20 0.30 3.28 0.43
C PHE A 20 1.65 3.73 0.99
N LEU A 21 2.61 2.81 1.02
CA LEU A 21 3.95 3.02 1.54
C LEU A 21 4.93 3.14 0.38
N TYR A 22 5.75 4.18 0.38
CA TYR A 22 6.67 4.49 -0.73
C TYR A 22 7.95 5.16 -0.23
N LEU A 23 9.02 5.06 -1.03
CA LEU A 23 10.29 5.77 -0.77
C LEU A 23 10.28 7.19 -1.33
N ASP A 24 9.73 7.39 -2.53
CA ASP A 24 9.76 8.68 -3.19
C ASP A 24 8.65 8.86 -4.21
N LEU A 25 7.97 10.01 -4.20
CA LEU A 25 7.00 10.43 -5.22
C LEU A 25 7.49 11.60 -6.05
N SER A 26 8.70 12.12 -5.81
CA SER A 26 9.22 13.26 -6.56
C SER A 26 9.76 12.85 -7.94
N VAL A 27 10.47 11.74 -8.03
CA VAL A 27 11.16 11.27 -9.24
C VAL A 27 10.88 9.81 -9.58
N CYS A 28 10.59 8.95 -8.60
CA CYS A 28 10.43 7.52 -8.87
C CYS A 28 9.14 7.19 -9.63
N LYS A 29 9.28 6.80 -10.91
CA LYS A 29 8.13 6.46 -11.78
C LYS A 29 7.30 5.29 -11.27
N ARG A 30 7.95 4.27 -10.69
CA ARG A 30 7.24 3.12 -10.08
C ARG A 30 6.32 3.55 -8.94
N CYS A 31 6.79 4.43 -8.06
CA CYS A 31 6.00 4.92 -6.94
C CYS A 31 4.87 5.85 -7.44
N GLN A 32 5.17 6.76 -8.37
CA GLN A 32 4.19 7.67 -8.98
C GLN A 32 3.08 6.92 -9.74
N GLY A 33 3.43 5.93 -10.52
CA GLY A 33 2.47 5.13 -11.27
C GLY A 33 1.66 4.20 -10.37
N THR A 34 2.26 3.68 -9.29
CA THR A 34 1.52 2.97 -8.24
C THR A 34 0.51 3.87 -7.54
N GLU A 35 0.91 5.10 -7.18
CA GLU A 35 0.00 6.10 -6.63
C GLU A 35 -1.17 6.37 -7.57
N THR A 36 -0.87 6.60 -8.85
CA THR A 36 -1.88 6.87 -9.88
C THR A 36 -2.87 5.72 -10.03
N ASN A 37 -2.37 4.48 -10.18
CA ASN A 37 -3.23 3.30 -10.31
C ASN A 37 -4.07 3.05 -9.05
N LEU A 38 -3.52 3.35 -7.87
CA LEU A 38 -4.24 3.23 -6.61
C LEU A 38 -5.35 4.27 -6.48
N GLU A 39 -5.07 5.54 -6.75
CA GLU A 39 -6.08 6.60 -6.70
C GLU A 39 -7.23 6.34 -7.68
N ASP A 40 -6.89 5.92 -8.90
CA ASP A 40 -7.85 5.50 -9.90
C ASP A 40 -8.73 4.34 -9.40
N ALA A 41 -8.11 3.28 -8.87
CA ALA A 41 -8.84 2.13 -8.32
C ALA A 41 -9.79 2.55 -7.20
N VAL A 42 -9.33 3.39 -6.26
CA VAL A 42 -10.14 3.91 -5.16
C VAL A 42 -11.30 4.74 -5.69
N ASN A 43 -11.07 5.62 -6.67
CA ASN A 43 -12.12 6.44 -7.28
C ASN A 43 -13.20 5.59 -7.95
N GLU A 44 -12.80 4.55 -8.68
CA GLU A 44 -13.72 3.63 -9.38
C GLU A 44 -14.64 2.88 -8.41
N VAL A 45 -14.11 2.39 -7.29
CA VAL A 45 -14.91 1.57 -6.33
C VAL A 45 -15.66 2.42 -5.29
N SER A 46 -15.22 3.65 -5.02
CA SER A 46 -15.72 4.48 -3.92
C SER A 46 -17.23 4.69 -3.92
N THR A 47 -17.83 4.91 -5.09
CA THR A 47 -19.28 5.15 -5.18
C THR A 47 -20.09 3.94 -4.76
N VAL A 48 -19.72 2.75 -5.25
CA VAL A 48 -20.41 1.50 -4.94
C VAL A 48 -20.20 1.11 -3.48
N LEU A 49 -18.97 1.21 -2.98
CA LEU A 49 -18.65 0.86 -1.59
C LEU A 49 -19.35 1.77 -0.59
N ARG A 50 -19.43 3.07 -0.88
CA ARG A 50 -20.19 4.02 -0.08
C ARG A 50 -21.68 3.71 -0.05
N ALA A 51 -22.26 3.31 -1.18
CA ALA A 51 -23.65 2.87 -1.23
C ALA A 51 -23.87 1.56 -0.44
N ALA A 52 -22.85 0.70 -0.37
CA ALA A 52 -22.84 -0.52 0.42
C ALA A 52 -22.48 -0.32 1.91
N GLY A 53 -22.37 0.93 2.38
CA GLY A 53 -22.11 1.25 3.78
C GLY A 53 -20.65 1.18 4.22
N PHE A 54 -19.71 1.26 3.26
CA PHE A 54 -18.27 1.33 3.53
C PHE A 54 -17.72 2.72 3.20
N ASP A 55 -16.73 3.18 3.97
CA ASP A 55 -15.91 4.34 3.58
C ASP A 55 -14.46 3.88 3.41
N ILE A 56 -13.76 4.40 2.40
CA ILE A 56 -12.32 4.18 2.20
C ILE A 56 -11.55 5.31 2.87
N VAL A 57 -10.50 4.95 3.60
CA VAL A 57 -9.47 5.88 4.09
C VAL A 57 -8.16 5.50 3.41
N LEU A 58 -7.60 6.42 2.61
CA LEU A 58 -6.31 6.24 1.95
C LEU A 58 -5.23 7.02 2.70
N ASN A 59 -4.27 6.32 3.27
CA ASN A 59 -3.08 6.88 3.91
C ASN A 59 -1.89 6.76 2.96
N LYS A 60 -1.20 7.86 2.71
CA LYS A 60 0.05 7.88 1.94
C LYS A 60 1.21 8.10 2.91
N ILE A 61 2.08 7.12 3.01
CA ILE A 61 3.14 7.06 4.02
C ILE A 61 4.49 7.06 3.31
N ASN A 62 5.22 8.18 3.42
CA ASN A 62 6.58 8.28 2.92
C ASN A 62 7.54 7.62 3.91
N ILE A 63 8.14 6.50 3.53
CA ILE A 63 9.13 5.78 4.33
C ILE A 63 10.52 6.37 4.05
N ASN A 64 10.75 7.56 4.58
CA ASN A 64 12.00 8.31 4.38
C ASN A 64 13.06 8.08 5.47
N SER A 65 12.84 7.15 6.40
CA SER A 65 13.81 6.80 7.43
C SER A 65 13.74 5.32 7.82
N ARG A 66 14.80 4.83 8.48
CA ARG A 66 14.84 3.45 9.02
C ARG A 66 13.81 3.25 10.13
N GLU A 67 13.57 4.27 10.93
CA GLU A 67 12.58 4.24 12.02
C GLU A 67 11.19 4.02 11.45
N LEU A 68 10.83 4.71 10.36
CA LEU A 68 9.55 4.51 9.67
C LEU A 68 9.47 3.14 9.01
N ALA A 69 10.56 2.64 8.43
CA ALA A 69 10.60 1.30 7.86
C ALA A 69 10.33 0.23 8.93
N ILE A 70 10.92 0.39 10.12
CA ILE A 70 10.68 -0.49 11.28
C ILE A 70 9.24 -0.37 11.79
N GLU A 71 8.75 0.85 12.02
CA GLU A 71 7.40 1.10 12.51
C GLU A 71 6.36 0.42 11.63
N HIS A 72 6.53 0.53 10.30
CA HIS A 72 5.59 0.00 9.33
C HIS A 72 5.92 -1.40 8.81
N HIS A 73 6.95 -2.07 9.33
CA HIS A 73 7.40 -3.38 8.82
C HIS A 73 7.54 -3.37 7.29
N PHE A 74 8.16 -2.31 6.77
CA PHE A 74 8.23 -2.03 5.33
C PHE A 74 9.25 -2.95 4.67
N LEU A 75 8.82 -3.69 3.64
CA LEU A 75 9.69 -4.65 2.96
C LEU A 75 10.25 -4.10 1.65
N SER A 76 9.41 -3.47 0.84
CA SER A 76 9.83 -2.96 -0.46
C SER A 76 8.91 -1.85 -0.96
N SER A 77 9.47 -0.94 -1.74
CA SER A 77 8.73 0.16 -2.33
C SER A 77 8.33 -0.11 -3.77
N PRO A 78 7.14 0.30 -4.21
CA PRO A 78 6.00 0.72 -3.39
C PRO A 78 5.29 -0.48 -2.75
N THR A 79 4.51 -0.26 -1.69
CA THR A 79 3.63 -1.28 -1.07
C THR A 79 2.23 -0.72 -0.87
N ILE A 80 1.21 -1.53 -1.17
CA ILE A 80 -0.20 -1.23 -0.91
C ILE A 80 -0.72 -2.29 0.06
N ARG A 81 -1.36 -1.84 1.14
CA ARG A 81 -2.03 -2.70 2.11
C ARG A 81 -3.50 -2.32 2.22
N VAL A 82 -4.38 -3.32 2.24
CA VAL A 82 -5.81 -3.16 2.54
C VAL A 82 -6.07 -3.79 3.91
N ASN A 83 -6.55 -2.99 4.86
CA ASN A 83 -6.73 -3.36 6.26
C ASN A 83 -5.49 -4.04 6.85
N GLY A 84 -4.31 -3.47 6.59
CA GLY A 84 -3.02 -3.99 7.05
C GLY A 84 -2.49 -5.21 6.31
N ARG A 85 -3.24 -5.78 5.36
CA ARG A 85 -2.78 -6.91 4.52
C ARG A 85 -2.20 -6.40 3.22
N ASP A 86 -0.98 -6.83 2.91
CA ASP A 86 -0.38 -6.60 1.60
C ASP A 86 -1.26 -7.21 0.49
N ILE A 87 -1.47 -6.47 -0.60
CA ILE A 87 -2.29 -6.92 -1.73
C ILE A 87 -1.58 -7.96 -2.60
N ALA A 88 -0.26 -8.12 -2.47
CA ALA A 88 0.48 -9.23 -3.07
C ALA A 88 0.96 -10.22 -2.01
N LEU A 89 0.90 -11.51 -2.34
CA LEU A 89 1.27 -12.60 -1.43
C LEU A 89 2.77 -12.68 -1.15
N GLU A 90 3.60 -12.37 -2.15
CA GLU A 90 5.05 -12.43 -2.06
C GLU A 90 5.65 -11.10 -2.51
N VAL A 91 6.77 -10.73 -1.89
CA VAL A 91 7.59 -9.61 -2.34
C VAL A 91 8.58 -10.12 -3.38
N LYS A 92 8.52 -9.52 -4.56
CA LYS A 92 9.53 -9.65 -5.61
C LYS A 92 10.08 -8.28 -5.94
N GLU A 93 11.34 -8.24 -6.34
CA GLU A 93 12.06 -7.00 -6.56
C GLU A 93 12.85 -7.06 -7.86
N SER A 94 13.08 -5.88 -8.42
CA SER A 94 14.04 -5.70 -9.50
C SER A 94 14.67 -4.32 -9.39
N SER A 95 15.82 -4.14 -10.03
CA SER A 95 16.52 -2.85 -10.06
C SER A 95 15.59 -1.70 -10.46
N CYS A 96 15.63 -0.63 -9.66
CA CYS A 96 14.91 0.61 -9.91
C CYS A 96 15.91 1.73 -10.13
N LYS A 97 15.98 2.18 -11.38
CA LYS A 97 16.88 3.25 -11.79
C LYS A 97 16.64 4.53 -10.99
N GLU A 98 15.39 4.94 -10.82
CA GLU A 98 15.07 6.22 -10.20
C GLU A 98 15.37 6.26 -8.70
N CYS A 99 15.06 5.20 -7.95
CA CYS A 99 15.47 5.10 -6.55
C CYS A 99 16.99 4.96 -6.44
N GLY A 100 17.63 4.32 -7.40
CA GLY A 100 19.08 4.25 -7.45
C GLY A 100 19.75 5.60 -7.70
N ASP A 101 19.27 6.35 -8.69
CA ASP A 101 19.72 7.73 -8.97
C ASP A 101 19.46 8.65 -7.75
N LEU A 102 18.34 8.44 -7.04
CA LEU A 102 17.98 9.16 -5.83
C LEU A 102 19.00 8.96 -4.70
N CYS A 103 19.33 7.71 -4.37
CA CYS A 103 20.25 7.39 -3.28
C CYS A 103 21.74 7.39 -3.68
N GLY A 104 22.05 7.36 -4.98
CA GLY A 104 23.42 7.31 -5.49
C GLY A 104 24.04 5.90 -5.53
N ASP A 105 23.23 4.85 -5.44
CA ASP A 105 23.67 3.44 -5.51
C ASP A 105 22.58 2.56 -6.14
N SER A 106 22.87 1.31 -6.51
CA SER A 106 21.86 0.40 -7.07
C SER A 106 20.92 -0.11 -5.98
N VAL A 107 19.62 0.17 -6.14
CA VAL A 107 18.56 -0.32 -5.24
C VAL A 107 17.50 -1.08 -6.04
N ASP A 108 17.09 -2.20 -5.48
CA ASP A 108 15.96 -2.98 -5.99
C ASP A 108 14.66 -2.52 -5.33
N CYS A 109 13.63 -2.33 -6.15
CA CYS A 109 12.28 -1.96 -5.70
C CYS A 109 11.29 -3.01 -6.16
N ARG A 110 10.12 -3.01 -5.52
CA ARG A 110 9.06 -3.97 -5.75
C ARG A 110 8.64 -4.07 -7.21
N VAL A 111 8.38 -5.30 -7.63
CA VAL A 111 7.58 -5.63 -8.80
C VAL A 111 6.33 -6.41 -8.39
N TRP A 112 5.30 -6.30 -9.21
CA TRP A 112 3.98 -6.86 -8.96
C TRP A 112 3.73 -8.01 -9.93
N VAL A 113 3.19 -9.11 -9.45
CA VAL A 113 2.88 -10.27 -10.31
C VAL A 113 1.38 -10.47 -10.38
N GLN A 114 0.83 -10.41 -11.59
CA GLN A 114 -0.55 -10.78 -11.87
C GLN A 114 -0.56 -11.73 -13.07
N ASP A 115 -1.20 -12.89 -12.92
CA ASP A 115 -1.31 -13.92 -13.96
C ASP A 115 0.04 -14.35 -14.57
N GLY A 116 1.08 -14.37 -13.73
CA GLY A 116 2.46 -14.72 -14.12
C GLY A 116 3.23 -13.62 -14.84
N ILE A 117 2.64 -12.44 -15.04
CA ILE A 117 3.27 -11.28 -15.68
C ILE A 117 3.78 -10.33 -14.60
N GLU A 118 5.02 -9.86 -14.76
CA GLU A 118 5.63 -8.87 -13.86
C GLU A 118 5.34 -7.45 -14.34
N TYR A 119 4.97 -6.59 -13.39
CA TYR A 119 4.69 -5.18 -13.61
C TYR A 119 5.50 -4.34 -12.64
N THR A 120 5.97 -3.18 -13.10
CA THR A 120 6.70 -2.22 -12.28
C THR A 120 5.78 -1.36 -11.40
N GLU A 121 4.49 -1.41 -11.68
CA GLU A 121 3.39 -0.75 -10.99
C GLU A 121 2.23 -1.77 -10.90
N PRO A 122 1.46 -1.83 -9.82
CA PRO A 122 0.40 -2.82 -9.71
C PRO A 122 -0.69 -2.52 -10.74
N PRO A 123 -1.14 -3.51 -11.53
CA PRO A 123 -2.31 -3.35 -12.37
C PRO A 123 -3.52 -2.90 -11.54
N LYS A 124 -4.30 -1.95 -12.05
CA LYS A 124 -5.49 -1.43 -11.36
C LYS A 124 -6.46 -2.53 -10.93
N SER A 125 -6.63 -3.55 -11.77
CA SER A 125 -7.46 -4.73 -11.48
C SER A 125 -7.01 -5.48 -10.21
N MET A 126 -5.70 -5.58 -9.97
CA MET A 126 -5.14 -6.21 -8.77
C MET A 126 -5.58 -5.45 -7.50
N ILE A 127 -5.51 -4.12 -7.55
CA ILE A 127 -5.89 -3.24 -6.44
C ILE A 127 -7.40 -3.33 -6.18
N ILE A 128 -8.21 -3.22 -7.24
CA ILE A 128 -9.68 -3.33 -7.14
C ILE A 128 -10.08 -4.67 -6.54
N ASN A 129 -9.50 -5.77 -7.02
CA ASN A 129 -9.79 -7.10 -6.51
C ASN A 129 -9.42 -7.23 -5.03
N ALA A 130 -8.31 -6.65 -4.59
CA ALA A 130 -7.93 -6.66 -3.18
C ALA A 130 -8.91 -5.88 -2.29
N ILE A 131 -9.37 -4.71 -2.75
CA ILE A 131 -10.37 -3.91 -2.02
C ILE A 131 -11.71 -4.67 -1.93
N LEU A 132 -12.17 -5.25 -3.04
CA LEU A 132 -13.43 -5.99 -3.08
C LEU A 132 -13.36 -7.27 -2.25
N LYS A 133 -12.23 -7.98 -2.27
CA LYS A 133 -12.02 -9.16 -1.44
C LYS A 133 -12.25 -8.85 0.04
N GLU A 134 -11.80 -7.69 0.51
CA GLU A 134 -12.01 -7.28 1.90
C GLU A 134 -13.49 -7.10 2.28
N VAL A 135 -14.29 -6.65 1.33
CA VAL A 135 -15.73 -6.44 1.50
C VAL A 135 -16.47 -7.77 1.62
N TYR A 136 -16.06 -8.78 0.83
CA TYR A 136 -16.73 -10.08 0.76
C TYR A 136 -16.23 -11.11 1.77
N ASP A 137 -14.92 -11.15 2.05
CA ASP A 137 -14.30 -12.19 2.90
C ASP A 137 -14.42 -11.92 4.40
N GLY A 138 -14.99 -10.77 4.79
CA GLY A 138 -15.40 -10.45 6.16
C GLY A 138 -14.32 -10.73 7.22
N HIS A 139 -13.43 -9.77 7.45
CA HIS A 139 -12.46 -9.77 8.57
C HIS A 139 -11.89 -11.15 8.94
N SER A 140 -11.28 -11.83 7.97
CA SER A 140 -10.34 -12.89 8.32
C SER A 140 -9.21 -12.24 9.10
N SER A 141 -9.05 -12.63 10.37
CA SER A 141 -7.98 -12.17 11.23
C SER A 141 -6.64 -12.43 10.54
N ILE A 142 -5.81 -11.40 10.42
CA ILE A 142 -4.42 -11.58 9.97
C ILE A 142 -3.79 -12.58 10.95
N PRO A 143 -3.21 -13.71 10.48
CA PRO A 143 -2.35 -14.50 11.32
C PRO A 143 -1.22 -13.58 11.77
N LEU A 144 -1.16 -13.27 13.06
CA LEU A 144 0.00 -12.60 13.64
C LEU A 144 1.20 -13.52 13.38
N THR A 145 2.02 -13.16 12.38
CA THR A 145 3.32 -13.81 12.23
C THR A 145 4.16 -13.32 13.40
N ASN A 146 4.63 -14.25 14.24
CA ASN A 146 5.56 -13.95 15.33
C ASN A 146 7.00 -13.71 14.81
N GLU A 147 7.17 -13.54 13.50
CA GLU A 147 8.46 -13.25 12.91
C GLU A 147 8.83 -11.80 13.21
N LYS A 148 9.97 -11.65 13.88
CA LYS A 148 10.52 -10.34 14.19
C LYS A 148 10.93 -9.67 12.87
N TYR A 149 10.43 -8.47 12.62
CA TYR A 149 10.86 -7.67 11.47
C TYR A 149 12.35 -7.36 11.54
N GLU A 150 13.03 -7.54 10.41
CA GLU A 150 14.39 -7.10 10.15
C GLU A 150 14.37 -6.21 8.91
N ILE A 151 15.13 -5.11 8.93
CA ILE A 151 15.20 -4.22 7.77
C ILE A 151 15.83 -5.02 6.60
N PRO A 152 15.14 -5.14 5.46
CA PRO A 152 15.65 -5.87 4.31
C PRO A 152 16.79 -5.13 3.60
N GLN A 153 17.59 -5.90 2.85
CA GLN A 153 18.83 -5.41 2.25
C GLN A 153 18.63 -4.23 1.28
N ASN A 154 17.54 -4.22 0.50
CA ASN A 154 17.19 -3.12 -0.38
C ASN A 154 17.07 -1.78 0.38
N LEU A 155 16.44 -1.80 1.56
CA LEU A 155 16.26 -0.62 2.40
C LEU A 155 17.55 -0.22 3.13
N ILE A 156 18.34 -1.19 3.58
CA ILE A 156 19.69 -0.93 4.12
C ILE A 156 20.51 -0.18 3.07
N THR A 157 20.60 -0.71 1.85
CA THR A 157 21.33 -0.08 0.75
C THR A 157 20.79 1.31 0.44
N PHE A 158 19.48 1.48 0.37
CA PHE A 158 18.85 2.77 0.07
C PHE A 158 19.21 3.83 1.13
N PHE A 159 18.99 3.54 2.41
CA PHE A 159 19.23 4.50 3.48
C PHE A 159 20.72 4.77 3.72
N ASP A 160 21.57 3.75 3.68
CA ASP A 160 23.02 3.93 3.81
C ASP A 160 23.57 4.84 2.70
N SER A 161 23.02 4.72 1.49
CA SER A 161 23.47 5.49 0.32
C SER A 161 22.97 6.94 0.36
N LEU A 162 21.72 7.15 0.79
CA LEU A 162 21.21 8.50 1.04
C LEU A 162 22.06 9.25 2.07
N GLU A 163 22.38 8.61 3.19
CA GLU A 163 23.22 9.22 4.23
C GLU A 163 24.60 9.61 3.69
N ARG A 164 25.25 8.74 2.88
CA ARG A 164 26.54 9.06 2.27
C ARG A 164 26.49 10.23 1.29
N LYS A 165 25.35 10.43 0.60
CA LYS A 165 25.16 11.50 -0.39
C LYS A 165 24.93 12.87 0.25
N GLU A 166 24.51 12.91 1.52
CA GLU A 166 24.33 14.13 2.29
C GLU A 166 25.65 14.69 2.87
N TYR A 167 26.76 13.94 2.80
CA TYR A 167 28.11 14.35 3.19
C TYR A 167 29.00 14.65 1.98
#